data_AF-A0A833REY3-F1
#
_entry.id   AF-A0A833REY3-F1
#
_cell.length_a   1.000
_cell.length_b   1.000
_cell.length_c   1.000
_cell.angle_alpha   90.00
_cell.angle_beta   90.00
_cell.angle_gamma   90.00
#
_symmetry.space_group_name_H-M   'P 1'
#
loop_
_entity.id
_entity.type
_entity.pdbx_description
1 polymer ?
#
loop_
_entity_poly.entity_id
_entity_poly.type
_entity_poly.pdbx_seq_one_letter_code
_entity_poly.pdbx_strand_id
1 'polypeptide(L)'
;MTQSQQVIEELYDAYTKTAANIIAYYGSNERDEKLQELKDIVKNNCIQDKKLKSTEIIKCRISSLYNDDNDNHVTPNNIGSIINEYKQAISEISTDVSNDNKLIQFDKHVEALLDGVVEKENDIDAELQLVGGYINVIDPISKKRIVDPVKNIICGHTYDQQSITQILKVNKKTRCPVIGCKSTEFVTLKHLRTDVVTKAYLEKNPE
;
A
#
# COMPACT_ATOMS: atom_id res chain seq x y z
N MET A 1 7.18 -2.92 -12.60
CA MET A 1 5.80 -3.07 -12.09
C MET A 1 4.89 -3.46 -13.23
N THR A 2 4.06 -4.49 -13.04
CA THR A 2 3.01 -4.86 -13.99
C THR A 2 1.83 -3.89 -13.86
N GLN A 3 0.99 -3.78 -14.89
CA GLN A 3 -0.21 -2.95 -14.85
C GLN A 3 -1.14 -3.35 -13.69
N SER A 4 -1.26 -4.65 -13.42
CA SER A 4 -2.03 -5.19 -12.29
C SER A 4 -1.50 -4.73 -10.93
N GLN A 5 -0.18 -4.72 -10.74
CA GLN A 5 0.42 -4.28 -9.48
C GLN A 5 0.18 -2.78 -9.23
N GLN A 6 0.21 -1.96 -10.29
CA GLN A 6 -0.08 -0.53 -10.18
C GLN A 6 -1.52 -0.26 -9.75
N VAL A 7 -2.49 -1.00 -10.30
CA VAL A 7 -3.91 -0.89 -9.94
C VAL A 7 -4.14 -1.24 -8.47
N ILE A 8 -3.44 -2.27 -7.96
CA ILE A 8 -3.53 -2.66 -6.55
C ILE A 8 -3.03 -1.53 -5.66
N GLU A 9 -1.86 -0.94 -5.93
CA GLU A 9 -1.36 0.18 -5.08
C GLU A 9 -2.30 1.39 -5.10
N GLU A 10 -2.88 1.73 -6.26
CA GLU A 10 -3.86 2.83 -6.37
C GLU A 10 -5.13 2.57 -5.54
N LEU A 11 -5.53 1.31 -5.41
CA LEU A 11 -6.67 0.91 -4.59
C LEU A 11 -6.40 1.14 -3.09
N TYR A 12 -5.19 0.82 -2.60
CA TYR A 12 -4.82 1.07 -1.20
C TYR A 12 -4.64 2.55 -0.88
N ASP A 13 -4.14 3.33 -1.84
CA ASP A 13 -4.14 4.79 -1.73
C ASP A 13 -5.58 5.32 -1.58
N ALA A 14 -6.52 4.79 -2.36
CA ALA A 14 -7.93 5.16 -2.26
C ALA A 14 -8.53 4.78 -0.91
N TYR A 15 -8.24 3.59 -0.36
CA TYR A 15 -8.67 3.20 0.98
C TYR A 15 -8.16 4.17 2.05
N THR A 16 -6.88 4.54 1.99
CA THR A 16 -6.28 5.46 2.96
C THR A 16 -6.92 6.86 2.87
N LYS A 17 -7.20 7.35 1.67
CA LYS A 17 -7.94 8.62 1.46
C LYS A 17 -9.36 8.56 2.01
N THR A 18 -10.07 7.45 1.77
CA THR A 18 -11.42 7.25 2.30
C THR A 18 -11.40 7.24 3.83
N ALA A 19 -10.43 6.58 4.46
CA ALA A 19 -10.27 6.60 5.91
C ALA A 19 -10.04 8.03 6.44
N ALA A 20 -9.16 8.80 5.79
CA ALA A 20 -8.92 10.20 6.15
C ALA A 20 -10.20 11.05 6.05
N ASN A 21 -10.99 10.87 4.99
CA ASN A 21 -12.27 11.56 4.82
C ASN A 21 -13.30 11.13 5.87
N ILE A 22 -13.38 9.83 6.19
CA ILE A 22 -14.27 9.34 7.26
C ILE A 22 -13.92 10.04 8.58
N ILE A 23 -12.63 10.07 8.93
CA ILE A 23 -12.14 10.70 10.17
C ILE A 23 -12.43 12.20 10.19
N ALA A 24 -12.27 12.90 9.06
CA ALA A 24 -12.45 14.34 8.97
C ALA A 24 -13.93 14.79 9.03
N TYR A 25 -14.85 14.00 8.46
CA TYR A 25 -16.23 14.46 8.22
C TYR A 25 -17.31 13.72 9.02
N TYR A 26 -17.02 12.55 9.60
CA TYR A 26 -18.00 11.80 10.39
C TYR A 26 -17.84 12.07 11.90
N GLY A 27 -18.98 12.12 12.60
CA GLY A 27 -19.04 12.19 14.06
C GLY A 27 -18.61 10.89 14.72
N SER A 28 -18.13 10.93 15.97
CA SER A 28 -17.42 9.81 16.61
C SER A 28 -18.14 8.46 16.54
N ASN A 29 -19.44 8.40 16.82
CA ASN A 29 -20.19 7.13 16.80
C ASN A 29 -20.31 6.52 15.39
N GLU A 30 -20.60 7.35 14.37
CA GLU A 30 -20.74 6.89 12.98
C GLU A 30 -19.37 6.64 12.33
N ARG A 31 -18.34 7.36 12.78
CA ARG A 31 -16.96 7.22 12.30
C ARG A 31 -16.44 5.81 12.53
N ASP A 32 -16.58 5.27 13.73
CA ASP A 32 -16.05 3.96 14.08
C ASP A 32 -16.74 2.85 13.28
N GLU A 33 -18.06 2.95 13.09
CA GLU A 33 -18.83 2.05 12.22
C GLU A 33 -18.34 2.10 10.77
N LYS A 34 -18.14 3.30 10.21
CA LYS A 34 -17.67 3.48 8.83
C LYS A 34 -16.22 3.05 8.63
N LEU A 35 -15.35 3.27 9.62
CA LEU A 35 -13.98 2.77 9.58
C LEU A 35 -13.95 1.24 9.64
N GLN A 36 -14.83 0.61 10.42
CA GLN A 36 -14.94 -0.84 10.47
C GLN A 36 -15.45 -1.41 9.13
N GLU A 37 -16.49 -0.81 8.53
CA GLU A 37 -16.95 -1.18 7.17
C GLU A 37 -15.82 -1.10 6.14
N LEU A 38 -15.04 -0.01 6.17
CA LEU A 38 -13.90 0.16 5.27
C LEU A 38 -12.83 -0.91 5.53
N LYS A 39 -12.51 -1.21 6.79
CA LYS A 39 -11.55 -2.26 7.17
C LYS A 39 -11.99 -3.62 6.66
N ASP A 40 -13.28 -3.94 6.72
CA ASP A 40 -13.81 -5.20 6.19
C ASP A 40 -13.69 -5.28 4.66
N ILE A 41 -13.86 -4.15 3.94
CA ILE A 41 -13.61 -4.07 2.50
C ILE A 41 -12.12 -4.33 2.20
N VAL A 42 -11.20 -3.71 2.94
CA VAL A 42 -9.75 -3.92 2.77
C VAL A 42 -9.39 -5.39 3.01
N LYS A 43 -9.92 -5.98 4.10
CA LYS A 43 -9.72 -7.39 4.44
C LYS A 43 -10.22 -8.32 3.32
N ASN A 44 -11.40 -8.05 2.78
CA ASN A 44 -11.95 -8.81 1.66
C ASN A 44 -11.06 -8.70 0.41
N ASN A 45 -10.49 -7.52 0.14
CA ASN A 45 -9.55 -7.35 -0.96
C ASN A 45 -8.27 -8.18 -0.77
N CYS A 46 -7.68 -8.20 0.44
CA CYS A 46 -6.53 -9.06 0.75
C CYS A 46 -6.85 -10.54 0.52
N ILE A 47 -8.06 -10.99 0.89
CA ILE A 47 -8.52 -12.37 0.65
C ILE A 47 -8.58 -12.66 -0.85
N GLN A 48 -9.12 -11.74 -1.65
CA GLN A 48 -9.21 -11.89 -3.10
C GLN A 48 -7.82 -11.93 -3.74
N ASP A 49 -6.88 -11.08 -3.33
CA ASP A 49 -5.51 -11.07 -3.84
C ASP A 49 -4.77 -12.39 -3.52
N LYS A 50 -4.94 -12.90 -2.28
CA LYS A 50 -4.38 -14.20 -1.88
C LYS A 50 -4.96 -15.35 -2.72
N LYS A 51 -6.27 -15.33 -2.97
CA LYS A 51 -6.95 -16.30 -3.85
C LYS A 51 -6.45 -16.22 -5.28
N LEU A 52 -6.30 -15.02 -5.82
CA LEU A 52 -5.82 -14.81 -7.18
C LEU A 52 -4.39 -15.35 -7.35
N LYS A 53 -3.48 -15.00 -6.42
CA LYS A 53 -2.10 -15.50 -6.42
C LYS A 53 -2.03 -17.02 -6.31
N SER A 54 -2.81 -17.60 -5.40
CA SER A 54 -2.87 -19.06 -5.21
C SER A 54 -3.42 -19.75 -6.45
N THR A 55 -4.43 -19.17 -7.10
CA THR A 55 -5.02 -19.69 -8.34
C THR A 55 -4.01 -19.68 -9.48
N GLU A 56 -3.21 -18.62 -9.63
CA GLU A 56 -2.15 -18.57 -10.65
C GLU A 56 -1.08 -19.65 -10.38
N ILE A 57 -0.70 -19.87 -9.12
CA ILE A 57 0.23 -20.95 -8.75
C ILE A 57 -0.36 -22.33 -9.09
N ILE A 58 -1.63 -22.56 -8.76
CA ILE A 58 -2.33 -23.81 -9.06
C ILE A 58 -2.38 -24.04 -10.57
N LYS A 59 -2.75 -23.01 -11.34
CA LYS A 59 -2.76 -23.04 -12.80
C LYS A 59 -1.39 -23.39 -13.37
N CYS A 60 -0.33 -22.75 -12.89
CA CYS A 60 1.04 -23.06 -13.31
C CYS A 60 1.41 -24.51 -12.98
N ARG A 61 1.15 -24.96 -11.74
CA ARG A 61 1.43 -26.33 -11.28
C ARG A 61 0.74 -27.37 -12.16
N ILE A 62 -0.57 -27.20 -12.38
CA ILE A 62 -1.36 -28.11 -13.22
C ILE A 62 -0.86 -28.04 -14.66
N SER A 63 -0.63 -26.85 -15.22
CA SER A 63 -0.11 -26.73 -16.58
C SER A 63 1.21 -27.48 -16.75
N SER A 64 2.13 -27.38 -15.78
CA SER A 64 3.40 -28.13 -15.82
C SER A 64 3.22 -29.65 -15.77
N LEU A 65 2.28 -30.17 -14.97
CA LEU A 65 2.02 -31.62 -14.89
C LEU A 65 1.54 -32.24 -16.20
N TYR A 66 0.91 -31.46 -17.07
CA TYR A 66 0.34 -31.93 -18.34
C TYR A 66 1.10 -31.44 -19.58
N ASN A 67 2.21 -30.70 -19.41
CA ASN A 67 3.03 -30.16 -20.51
C ASN A 67 4.42 -30.82 -20.65
N ASP A 68 4.83 -31.75 -19.78
CA ASP A 68 6.09 -32.51 -19.90
C ASP A 68 5.91 -33.72 -20.86
N ASP A 69 6.24 -33.49 -22.13
CA ASP A 69 6.62 -34.38 -23.24
C ASP A 69 6.12 -35.85 -23.36
N ASN A 70 5.56 -36.12 -24.56
CA ASN A 70 5.29 -37.40 -25.25
C ASN A 70 3.93 -38.10 -25.03
N ASP A 71 3.12 -38.09 -26.10
CA ASP A 71 2.08 -39.09 -26.44
C ASP A 71 0.77 -39.16 -25.63
N ASN A 72 0.43 -38.18 -24.81
CA ASN A 72 -0.93 -38.08 -24.26
C ASN A 72 -1.81 -37.16 -25.11
N HIS A 73 -2.52 -37.72 -26.09
CA HIS A 73 -3.68 -37.04 -26.67
C HIS A 73 -4.59 -36.57 -25.52
N VAL A 74 -4.95 -35.28 -25.51
CA VAL A 74 -5.92 -34.74 -24.54
C VAL A 74 -7.23 -35.53 -24.70
N THR A 75 -7.50 -36.46 -23.77
CA THR A 75 -8.74 -37.23 -23.76
C THR A 75 -9.79 -36.53 -22.89
N PRO A 76 -11.10 -36.72 -23.16
CA PRO A 76 -12.17 -36.20 -22.30
C PRO A 76 -12.04 -36.60 -20.83
N ASN A 77 -11.46 -37.77 -20.56
CA ASN A 77 -11.24 -38.28 -19.19
C ASN A 77 -10.14 -37.49 -18.46
N ASN A 78 -9.05 -37.12 -19.14
CA ASN A 78 -7.98 -36.29 -18.57
C ASN A 78 -8.49 -34.87 -18.27
N ILE A 79 -9.35 -34.30 -19.14
CA ILE A 79 -9.96 -32.99 -18.89
C ILE A 79 -10.82 -33.00 -17.62
N GLY A 80 -11.60 -34.06 -17.41
CA GLY A 80 -12.40 -34.24 -16.20
C GLY A 80 -11.56 -34.24 -14.92
N SER A 81 -10.46 -34.98 -14.91
CA SER A 81 -9.51 -35.03 -13.78
C SER A 81 -8.85 -33.67 -13.52
N ILE A 82 -8.39 -32.98 -14.57
CA ILE A 82 -7.80 -31.63 -14.47
C ILE A 82 -8.78 -30.66 -13.81
N ILE A 83 -10.04 -30.65 -14.25
CA ILE A 83 -11.06 -29.77 -13.70
C ILE A 83 -11.33 -30.08 -12.23
N ASN A 84 -11.34 -31.36 -11.85
CA ASN A 84 -11.61 -31.75 -10.47
C ASN A 84 -10.46 -31.36 -9.54
N GLU A 85 -9.21 -31.61 -9.94
CA GLU A 85 -8.01 -31.19 -9.20
C GLU A 85 -7.95 -29.67 -9.04
N TYR A 86 -8.28 -28.92 -10.10
CA TYR A 86 -8.33 -27.46 -10.06
C TYR A 86 -9.39 -26.96 -9.08
N LYS A 87 -10.60 -27.53 -9.11
CA LYS A 87 -11.69 -27.18 -8.18
C LYS A 87 -11.32 -27.48 -6.74
N GLN A 88 -10.75 -28.67 -6.47
CA GLN A 88 -10.32 -29.04 -5.13
C GLN A 88 -9.24 -28.10 -4.62
N ALA A 89 -8.20 -27.84 -5.42
CA ALA A 89 -7.11 -26.96 -5.01
C ALA A 89 -7.58 -25.52 -4.75
N ILE A 90 -8.56 -25.01 -5.51
CA ILE A 90 -9.17 -23.69 -5.23
C ILE A 90 -9.94 -23.68 -3.90
N SER A 91 -10.66 -24.76 -3.59
CA SER A 91 -11.45 -24.85 -2.37
C SER A 91 -10.59 -24.88 -1.10
N GLU A 92 -9.36 -25.38 -1.21
CA GLU A 92 -8.38 -25.49 -0.11
C GLU A 92 -7.57 -24.20 0.12
N ILE A 93 -7.77 -23.14 -0.68
CA ILE A 93 -7.02 -21.89 -0.53
C ILE A 93 -7.32 -21.25 0.83
N SER A 94 -6.28 -21.10 1.65
CA SER A 94 -6.33 -20.37 2.93
C SER A 94 -6.81 -18.93 2.75
N THR A 95 -7.85 -18.55 3.50
CA THR A 95 -8.41 -17.19 3.54
C THR A 95 -7.89 -16.34 4.69
N ASP A 96 -6.94 -16.84 5.49
CA ASP A 96 -6.36 -16.05 6.58
C ASP A 96 -5.46 -14.94 6.03
N VAL A 97 -5.79 -13.71 6.39
CA VAL A 97 -5.09 -12.47 6.00
C VAL A 97 -4.62 -11.68 7.22
N SER A 98 -4.65 -12.27 8.41
CA SER A 98 -4.29 -11.57 9.66
C SER A 98 -2.85 -11.05 9.65
N ASN A 99 -1.95 -11.73 8.93
CA ASN A 99 -0.54 -11.33 8.76
C ASN A 99 -0.27 -10.64 7.42
N ASP A 100 -1.30 -10.24 6.68
CA ASP A 100 -1.13 -9.58 5.39
C ASP A 100 -0.53 -8.18 5.57
N ASN A 101 0.60 -7.91 4.91
CA ASN A 101 1.34 -6.66 5.05
C ASN A 101 0.48 -5.44 4.66
N LYS A 102 -0.42 -5.57 3.68
CA LYS A 102 -1.23 -4.44 3.22
C LYS A 102 -2.36 -4.13 4.21
N LEU A 103 -2.95 -5.15 4.84
CA LEU A 103 -3.93 -4.96 5.92
C LEU A 103 -3.27 -4.31 7.14
N ILE A 104 -2.08 -4.79 7.54
CA ILE A 104 -1.31 -4.22 8.66
C ILE A 104 -0.94 -2.75 8.37
N GLN A 105 -0.50 -2.44 7.15
CA GLN A 105 -0.17 -1.07 6.77
C GLN A 105 -1.39 -0.15 6.79
N PHE A 106 -2.53 -0.64 6.31
CA PHE A 106 -3.78 0.12 6.37
C PHE A 106 -4.17 0.43 7.82
N ASP A 107 -4.13 -0.55 8.71
CA ASP A 107 -4.42 -0.36 10.14
C ASP A 107 -3.51 0.72 10.75
N LYS A 108 -2.20 0.64 10.50
CA LYS A 108 -1.23 1.65 10.95
C LYS A 108 -1.52 3.05 10.40
N HIS A 109 -1.95 3.17 9.15
CA HIS A 109 -2.32 4.46 8.57
C HIS A 109 -3.58 5.03 9.24
N VAL A 110 -4.58 4.20 9.52
CA VAL A 110 -5.80 4.62 10.23
C VAL A 110 -5.47 5.08 11.64
N GLU A 111 -4.65 4.33 12.38
CA GLU A 111 -4.16 4.71 13.70
C GLU A 111 -3.45 6.06 13.66
N ALA A 112 -2.51 6.27 12.74
CA ALA A 112 -1.81 7.54 12.59
C ALA A 112 -2.75 8.72 12.27
N LEU A 113 -3.80 8.49 11.48
CA LEU A 113 -4.81 9.50 11.16
C LEU A 113 -5.68 9.86 12.37
N LEU A 114 -5.97 8.88 13.25
CA LEU A 114 -6.73 9.04 14.49
C LEU A 114 -5.90 9.68 15.60
N ASP A 115 -4.64 9.30 15.78
CA ASP A 115 -3.73 9.89 16.78
C ASP A 115 -3.47 11.37 16.50
N GLY A 116 -3.44 11.76 15.22
CA GLY A 116 -3.45 13.17 14.83
C GLY A 116 -4.76 13.91 15.13
N VAL A 117 -5.80 13.26 15.70
CA VAL A 117 -7.04 13.86 16.22
C VAL A 117 -7.01 13.98 17.75
N VAL A 118 -6.17 13.21 18.44
CA VAL A 118 -6.05 13.27 19.90
C VAL A 118 -5.16 14.45 20.27
N GLU A 119 -5.78 15.59 20.56
CA GLU A 119 -5.14 16.76 21.16
C GLU A 119 -4.25 16.32 22.34
N LYS A 120 -2.95 16.54 22.20
CA LYS A 120 -2.11 16.81 23.35
C LYS A 120 -1.70 18.27 23.27
N GLU A 121 -2.52 19.09 23.92
CA GLU A 121 -2.09 20.33 24.56
C GLU A 121 -0.83 20.02 25.37
N ASN A 122 0.36 20.25 24.80
CA ASN A 122 1.58 20.51 25.55
C ASN A 122 2.55 21.23 24.61
N ASP A 123 2.65 22.52 24.85
CA ASP A 123 3.67 23.44 24.39
C ASP A 123 5.06 22.94 24.80
N ILE A 124 5.71 22.21 23.91
CA ILE A 124 7.16 22.06 23.83
C ILE A 124 7.50 21.64 22.40
N ASP A 125 8.62 22.12 21.88
CA ASP A 125 9.29 21.78 20.62
C ASP A 125 9.43 20.25 20.39
N ALA A 126 8.31 19.58 20.10
CA ALA A 126 8.17 18.14 20.24
C ALA A 126 8.07 17.46 18.88
N GLU A 127 9.23 16.98 18.41
CA GLU A 127 9.31 15.82 17.51
C GLU A 127 8.49 14.66 18.11
N LEU A 128 7.25 14.52 17.65
CA LEU A 128 6.32 13.51 18.15
C LEU A 128 6.78 12.11 17.71
N GLN A 129 7.17 11.28 18.69
CA GLN A 129 7.54 9.89 18.50
C GLN A 129 6.30 9.02 18.23
N LEU A 130 6.13 8.59 16.98
CA LEU A 130 5.36 7.39 16.65
C LEU A 130 6.19 6.15 16.97
N VAL A 131 5.52 5.07 17.39
CA VAL A 131 6.13 3.74 17.53
C VAL A 131 6.53 3.23 16.14
N GLY A 132 7.70 3.67 15.65
CA GLY A 132 8.30 3.22 14.39
C GLY A 132 8.93 4.28 13.48
N GLY A 133 8.86 5.58 13.78
CA GLY A 133 9.56 6.61 13.00
C GLY A 133 8.89 7.99 12.99
N TYR A 134 9.71 9.04 13.01
CA TYR A 134 9.30 10.44 13.06
C TYR A 134 8.50 10.88 11.80
N ILE A 135 7.33 11.51 12.03
CA ILE A 135 6.73 12.66 11.30
C ILE A 135 7.68 13.67 10.65
N ASN A 136 8.60 13.29 9.77
CA ASN A 136 9.49 14.30 9.19
C ASN A 136 8.72 15.23 8.23
N VAL A 137 8.36 16.41 8.73
CA VAL A 137 7.72 17.49 7.97
C VAL A 137 8.71 18.37 7.21
N ILE A 138 10.01 18.15 7.36
CA ILE A 138 11.05 18.88 6.65
C ILE A 138 11.49 18.11 5.41
N ASP A 139 11.36 18.75 4.26
CA ASP A 139 11.73 18.19 2.97
C ASP A 139 13.25 17.95 2.93
N PRO A 140 13.72 16.71 2.68
CA PRO A 140 15.14 16.40 2.64
C PRO A 140 15.87 17.13 1.50
N ILE A 141 15.15 17.63 0.49
CA ILE A 141 15.69 18.37 -0.66
C ILE A 141 15.79 19.87 -0.34
N SER A 142 14.66 20.54 -0.14
CA SER A 142 14.61 22.00 0.02
C SER A 142 14.96 22.47 1.43
N LYS A 143 14.98 21.56 2.41
CA LYS A 143 15.13 21.87 3.85
C LYS A 143 14.07 22.81 4.40
N LYS A 144 12.94 22.93 3.68
CA LYS A 144 11.76 23.68 4.11
C LYS A 144 10.69 22.71 4.59
N ARG A 145 9.67 23.26 5.26
CA ARG A 145 8.46 22.50 5.58
C ARG A 145 7.80 22.01 4.30
N ILE A 146 7.39 20.75 4.29
CA ILE A 146 6.68 20.12 3.17
C ILE A 146 5.29 20.74 3.05
N VAL A 147 4.88 21.06 1.83
CA VAL A 147 3.55 21.59 1.54
C VAL A 147 2.69 20.53 0.85
N ASP A 148 3.23 19.84 -0.14
CA ASP A 148 2.52 18.74 -0.84
C ASP A 148 3.33 17.44 -0.72
N PRO A 149 3.06 16.61 0.31
CA PRO A 149 3.90 15.47 0.61
C PRO A 149 3.68 14.31 -0.37
N VAL A 150 4.78 13.83 -0.94
CA VAL A 150 4.81 12.63 -1.79
C VAL A 150 5.80 11.59 -1.31
N LYS A 151 5.37 10.34 -1.23
CA LYS A 151 6.13 9.18 -0.81
C LYS A 151 6.65 8.42 -2.02
N ASN A 152 7.93 8.03 -1.99
CA ASN A 152 8.48 7.06 -2.93
C ASN A 152 8.12 5.64 -2.48
N ILE A 153 7.28 4.96 -3.26
CA ILE A 153 6.79 3.61 -2.95
C ILE A 153 7.89 2.53 -2.91
N ILE A 154 9.09 2.81 -3.46
CA ILE A 154 10.21 1.85 -3.44
C ILE A 154 10.89 1.83 -2.07
N CYS A 155 11.05 3.00 -1.42
CA CYS A 155 11.83 3.12 -0.19
C CYS A 155 11.07 3.71 1.00
N GLY A 156 9.83 4.18 0.80
CA GLY A 156 8.97 4.74 1.83
C GLY A 156 9.29 6.18 2.25
N HIS A 157 10.26 6.85 1.63
CA HIS A 157 10.64 8.22 1.99
C HIS A 157 9.73 9.27 1.37
N THR A 158 9.43 10.31 2.14
CA THR A 158 8.53 11.41 1.76
C THR A 158 9.32 12.68 1.42
N TYR A 159 8.82 13.44 0.44
CA TYR A 159 9.39 14.68 -0.09
C TYR A 159 8.30 15.72 -0.31
N ASP A 160 8.69 16.96 -0.55
CA ASP A 160 7.80 17.92 -1.20
C ASP A 160 7.71 17.64 -2.72
N GLN A 161 6.49 17.63 -3.25
CA GLN A 161 6.19 17.34 -4.66
C GLN A 161 6.92 18.27 -5.62
N GLN A 162 7.03 19.55 -5.31
CA GLN A 162 7.69 20.51 -6.19
C GLN A 162 9.19 20.26 -6.20
N SER A 163 9.79 20.08 -5.02
CA SER A 163 11.23 19.85 -4.87
C SER A 163 11.71 18.60 -5.62
N ILE A 164 11.03 17.45 -5.43
CA ILE A 164 11.43 16.21 -6.10
C ILE A 164 11.23 16.29 -7.61
N THR A 165 10.15 16.94 -8.06
CA THR A 165 9.87 17.11 -9.48
C THR A 165 10.93 18.00 -10.16
N GLN A 166 11.39 19.06 -9.50
CA GLN A 166 12.46 19.92 -10.00
C GLN A 166 13.77 19.15 -10.14
N ILE A 167 14.16 18.38 -9.13
CA ILE A 167 15.37 17.54 -9.18
C ILE A 167 15.29 16.52 -10.32
N LEU A 168 14.15 15.86 -10.52
CA LEU A 168 13.97 14.87 -11.59
C LEU A 168 14.01 15.49 -12.99
N LYS A 169 13.63 16.76 -13.13
CA LYS A 169 13.78 17.52 -14.38
C LYS A 169 15.25 17.82 -14.69
N VAL A 170 16.04 18.15 -13.67
CA VAL A 170 17.48 18.42 -13.80
C VAL A 170 18.27 17.13 -14.06
N ASN A 171 17.99 16.07 -13.29
CA ASN A 171 18.67 14.79 -13.43
C ASN A 171 17.68 13.62 -13.32
N LYS A 172 17.44 12.97 -14.46
CA LYS A 172 16.58 11.77 -14.55
C LYS A 172 17.17 10.55 -13.84
N LYS A 173 18.48 10.54 -13.56
CA LYS A 173 19.19 9.46 -12.84
C LYS A 173 19.39 9.80 -11.37
N THR A 174 18.40 10.47 -10.75
CA THR A 174 18.45 10.80 -9.33
C THR A 174 18.04 9.58 -8.50
N ARG A 175 18.87 9.22 -7.53
CA ARG A 175 18.52 8.25 -6.48
C ARG A 175 17.75 8.95 -5.36
N CYS A 176 17.26 8.18 -4.40
CA CYS A 176 16.61 8.73 -3.22
C CYS A 176 17.48 9.83 -2.56
N PRO A 177 16.98 11.08 -2.41
CA PRO A 177 17.72 12.18 -1.79
C PRO A 177 17.97 12.03 -0.29
N VAL A 178 17.29 11.09 0.38
CA VAL A 178 17.49 10.83 1.81
C VAL A 178 18.81 10.12 2.02
N ILE A 179 19.68 10.74 2.83
CA ILE A 179 21.00 10.21 3.18
C ILE A 179 20.83 8.84 3.86
N GLY A 180 21.63 7.86 3.42
CA GLY A 180 21.58 6.50 3.97
C GLY A 180 20.44 5.63 3.42
N CYS A 181 19.67 6.10 2.44
CA CYS A 181 18.71 5.25 1.76
C CYS A 181 19.41 4.08 1.06
N LYS A 182 18.97 2.86 1.35
CA LYS A 182 19.51 1.62 0.77
C LYS A 182 19.04 1.36 -0.67
N SER A 183 18.04 2.11 -1.14
CA SER A 183 17.51 1.92 -2.49
C SER A 183 18.52 2.36 -3.55
N THR A 184 18.88 1.43 -4.43
CA THR A 184 19.76 1.67 -5.57
C THR A 184 19.03 2.17 -6.81
N GLU A 185 17.69 2.08 -6.80
CA GLU A 185 16.82 2.42 -7.92
C GLU A 185 16.74 3.94 -8.14
N PHE A 186 16.63 4.33 -9.41
CA PHE A 186 16.37 5.72 -9.76
C PHE A 186 14.92 6.07 -9.45
N VAL A 187 14.72 7.23 -8.82
CA VAL A 187 13.39 7.77 -8.55
C VAL A 187 12.78 8.20 -9.89
N THR A 188 11.53 7.83 -10.12
CA THR A 188 10.75 8.28 -11.28
C THR A 188 9.42 8.83 -10.79
N LEU A 189 8.77 9.68 -11.59
CA LEU A 189 7.46 10.22 -11.26
C LEU A 189 6.41 9.13 -11.00
N LYS A 190 6.56 7.95 -11.62
CA LYS A 190 5.66 6.79 -11.42
C LYS A 190 5.81 6.15 -10.03
N HIS A 191 6.93 6.40 -9.35
CA HIS A 191 7.21 5.88 -8.02
C HIS A 191 6.69 6.81 -6.91
N LEU A 192 6.25 8.02 -7.26
CA LEU A 192 5.81 9.03 -6.31
C LEU A 192 4.29 9.00 -6.18
N ARG A 193 3.81 8.87 -4.95
CA ARG A 193 2.38 8.88 -4.59
C ARG A 193 2.15 9.86 -3.46
N THR A 194 0.98 10.50 -3.41
CA THR A 194 0.63 11.41 -2.31
C THR A 194 0.66 10.68 -0.97
N ASP A 195 1.38 11.22 0.01
CA ASP A 195 1.41 10.69 1.36
C ASP A 195 0.21 11.22 2.15
N VAL A 196 -0.90 10.48 2.11
CA VAL A 196 -2.18 10.89 2.72
C VAL A 196 -2.03 11.16 4.21
N VAL A 197 -1.25 10.33 4.92
CA VAL A 197 -1.04 10.46 6.36
C VAL A 197 -0.28 11.73 6.68
N THR A 198 0.87 11.96 6.03
CA THR A 198 1.64 13.21 6.22
C THR A 198 0.83 14.43 5.79
N LYS A 199 0.04 14.34 4.72
CA LYS A 199 -0.82 15.44 4.28
C LYS A 199 -1.86 15.81 5.33
N ALA A 200 -2.61 14.83 5.82
CA ALA A 200 -3.61 15.06 6.86
C ALA A 200 -2.96 15.61 8.15
N TYR A 201 -1.76 15.17 8.49
CA TYR A 201 -0.99 15.72 9.61
C TYR A 201 -0.63 17.20 9.40
N LEU A 202 -0.09 17.56 8.24
CA LEU A 202 0.28 18.95 7.91
C LEU A 202 -0.93 19.89 7.90
N GLU A 203 -2.08 19.43 7.39
CA GLU A 203 -3.33 20.21 7.36
C GLU A 203 -3.87 20.52 8.77
N LYS A 204 -3.69 19.59 9.72
CA LYS A 204 -4.09 19.79 11.12
C LYS A 204 -3.10 20.63 11.92
N ASN A 205 -1.86 20.75 11.46
CA ASN A 205 -0.79 21.48 12.14
C ASN A 205 -0.25 22.58 11.20
N PRO A 206 -0.95 23.70 10.98
CA PRO A 206 -0.43 24.80 10.16
C PRO A 206 0.82 25.46 10.79
N GLU A 207 1.59 26.21 9.99
CA GLU A 207 2.73 27.03 10.49
C GLU A 207 2.27 28.20 11.37
#